data_AF-X1D8M9-F1
#
_entry.id   AF-X1D8M9-F1
#
_cell.length_a   1.000
_cell.length_b   1.000
_cell.length_c   1.000
_cell.angle_alpha   90.00
_cell.angle_beta   90.00
_cell.angle_gamma   90.00
#
_symmetry.space_group_name_H-M   'P 1'
#
loop_
_entity.id
_entity.type
_entity.pdbx_description
1 polymer ?
#
loop_
_entity_poly.entity_id
_entity_poly.type
_entity_poly.pdbx_seq_one_letter_code
_entity_poly.pdbx_strand_id
1 'polypeptide(L)'
;MVKEFKSSKIPRTKASWDKITTWIDMIFARPGSGKSVLSNTLNLALCLSGGIKRLPRIAIIDIGPSSSGLISLLKEALPQEKRHLVAYHRLRMTPDYSVNPFDTQLGCRFPTPQERAFLVNFLTLLATPVGADKPYDGITDLAGMVVDELYKNLADDGNPYTYTQGVEPLIDGLLEEIGFVKDQRTSWWEVTDALFIAGFSHEAILAQRYATPLLADAASICRSHTIEDLYGKIIAPTGENLINAFGRMISSAVREYPILSRVTTFDLG
;
A
#
# COMPACT_ATOMS: atom_id res chain seq x y z
N MET A 1 13.77 12.63 32.83
CA MET A 1 14.11 14.02 32.47
C MET A 1 13.73 14.22 31.01
N VAL A 2 12.53 14.73 30.76
CA VAL A 2 12.07 15.11 29.42
C VAL A 2 12.85 16.36 29.04
N LYS A 3 13.86 16.23 28.18
CA LYS A 3 14.49 17.40 27.56
C LYS A 3 13.61 17.80 26.39
N GLU A 4 12.74 18.78 26.65
CA GLU A 4 12.13 19.58 25.59
C GLU A 4 13.29 20.32 24.91
N PHE A 5 13.66 19.91 23.69
CA PHE A 5 14.51 20.74 22.84
C PHE A 5 13.65 21.91 22.37
N LYS A 6 13.52 22.94 23.21
CA LYS A 6 13.21 24.28 22.72
C LYS A 6 14.39 24.68 21.85
N SER A 7 14.19 24.66 20.54
CA SER A 7 15.08 25.30 19.58
C SER A 7 15.52 26.64 20.18
N SER A 8 16.83 26.73 20.41
CA SER A 8 17.53 27.91 20.91
C SER A 8 17.04 29.14 20.17
N LYS A 9 16.81 30.24 20.90
CA LYS A 9 16.48 31.58 20.38
C LYS A 9 17.24 31.92 19.09
N ILE A 10 16.67 31.58 17.94
CA ILE A 10 17.03 32.16 16.64
C ILE A 10 16.35 33.54 16.63
N PRO A 11 17.05 34.62 16.25
CA PRO A 11 16.48 35.97 16.25
C PRO A 11 15.14 35.99 15.51
N ARG A 12 14.12 36.60 16.11
CA ARG A 12 12.80 36.80 15.49
C ARG A 12 12.93 37.78 14.33
N THR A 13 13.43 37.31 13.19
CA THR A 13 13.28 38.00 11.91
C THR A 13 11.91 37.64 11.34
N LYS A 14 11.12 38.67 11.01
CA LYS A 14 9.85 38.55 10.27
C LYS A 14 10.15 38.01 8.87
N ALA A 15 10.28 36.69 8.74
CA ALA A 15 10.40 36.01 7.45
C ALA A 15 9.36 34.87 7.39
N SER A 16 8.28 35.15 6.65
CA SER A 16 7.42 34.20 5.92
C SER A 16 7.04 32.87 6.57
N TRP A 17 6.40 32.88 7.75
CA TRP A 17 5.71 31.69 8.29
C TRP A 17 4.42 31.33 7.52
N ASP A 18 3.91 32.26 6.70
CA ASP A 18 2.67 32.10 5.93
C ASP A 18 2.76 31.05 4.79
N LYS A 19 3.93 30.42 4.58
CA LYS A 19 4.17 29.42 3.53
C LYS A 19 4.49 28.01 4.03
N ILE A 20 4.55 27.79 5.35
CA ILE A 20 4.77 26.43 5.87
C ILE A 20 3.45 25.67 5.87
N THR A 21 3.31 24.76 4.90
CA THR A 21 2.12 23.90 4.76
C THR A 21 2.20 22.61 5.57
N THR A 22 3.39 22.23 6.05
CA THR A 22 3.64 20.97 6.76
C THR A 22 4.52 21.17 7.99
N TRP A 23 4.12 20.59 9.12
CA TRP A 23 4.87 20.57 10.37
C TRP A 23 5.27 19.13 10.70
N ILE A 24 6.55 18.93 11.07
CA ILE A 24 7.08 17.61 11.42
C ILE A 24 7.68 17.70 12.82
N ASP A 25 7.12 16.93 13.75
CA ASP A 25 7.59 16.84 15.14
C ASP A 25 8.29 15.51 15.40
N MET A 26 9.50 15.56 15.98
CA MET A 26 10.26 14.38 16.39
C MET A 26 10.28 14.27 17.91
N ILE A 27 9.74 13.17 18.46
CA ILE A 27 9.75 12.88 19.89
C ILE A 27 10.76 11.75 20.18
N PHE A 28 11.86 12.09 20.84
CA PHE A 28 12.90 11.13 21.23
C PHE A 28 12.98 10.97 22.75
N ALA A 29 12.87 9.72 23.23
CA ALA A 29 13.03 9.39 24.64
C ALA A 29 13.39 7.90 24.82
N ARG A 30 13.99 7.55 25.97
CA ARG A 30 14.26 6.16 26.34
C ARG A 30 12.93 5.38 26.53
N PRO A 31 12.93 4.04 26.36
CA PRO A 31 11.78 3.21 26.73
C PRO A 31 11.27 3.52 28.15
N GLY A 32 9.95 3.56 28.33
CA GLY A 32 9.32 3.90 29.63
C GLY A 32 9.34 5.38 30.03
N SER A 33 9.91 6.28 29.23
CA SER A 33 10.02 7.71 29.58
C SER A 33 8.80 8.57 29.21
N GLY A 34 7.65 7.95 28.89
CA GLY A 34 6.40 8.68 28.59
C GLY A 34 6.23 9.18 27.15
N LYS A 35 7.04 8.70 26.19
CA LYS A 35 6.92 9.08 24.75
C LYS A 35 5.51 8.85 24.20
N SER A 36 4.96 7.65 24.37
CA SER A 36 3.61 7.32 23.89
C SER A 36 2.54 8.08 24.65
N VAL A 37 2.75 8.39 25.93
CA VAL A 37 1.83 9.22 26.71
C VAL A 37 1.75 10.62 26.09
N LEU A 38 2.90 11.26 25.84
CA LEU A 38 2.94 12.57 25.20
C LEU A 38 2.29 12.55 23.81
N SER A 39 2.63 11.58 22.96
CA SER A 39 2.06 11.45 21.62
C SER A 39 0.53 11.27 21.65
N ASN A 40 0.01 10.42 22.53
CA ASN A 40 -1.43 10.24 22.69
C ASN A 40 -2.12 11.51 23.23
N THR A 41 -1.48 12.23 24.15
CA THR A 41 -2.00 13.51 24.67
C THR A 41 -2.08 14.56 23.57
N LEU A 42 -1.08 14.64 22.68
CA LEU A 42 -1.11 15.55 21.53
C LEU A 42 -2.24 15.20 20.56
N ASN A 43 -2.41 13.92 20.24
CA ASN A 43 -3.53 13.46 19.40
C ASN A 43 -4.89 13.78 20.02
N LEU A 44 -5.05 13.56 21.34
CA LEU A 44 -6.27 13.92 22.06
C LEU A 44 -6.51 15.44 22.03
N ALA A 45 -5.47 16.25 22.23
CA ALA A 45 -5.59 17.71 22.18
C ALA A 45 -6.07 18.20 20.80
N LEU A 46 -5.61 17.57 19.71
CA LEU A 46 -6.12 17.86 18.36
C LEU A 46 -7.61 17.53 18.23
N CYS A 47 -8.06 16.40 18.78
CA CYS A 47 -9.48 16.02 18.79
C CYS A 47 -10.36 16.93 19.65
N LEU A 48 -9.79 17.63 20.63
CA LEU A 48 -10.51 18.54 21.53
C LEU A 48 -10.31 20.02 21.18
N SER A 49 -9.58 20.33 20.11
CA SER A 49 -9.27 21.70 19.73
C SER A 49 -10.54 22.49 19.46
N GLY A 50 -10.65 23.68 20.06
CA GLY A 50 -11.78 24.57 19.84
C GLY A 50 -11.95 24.93 18.36
N GLY A 51 -13.19 24.95 17.88
CA GLY A 51 -13.53 25.36 16.51
C GLY A 51 -13.45 24.27 15.44
N ILE A 52 -13.04 23.04 15.77
CA ILE A 52 -13.11 21.94 14.81
C ILE A 52 -14.57 21.54 14.52
N LYS A 53 -14.92 21.32 13.25
CA LYS A 53 -16.26 20.87 12.83
C LYS A 53 -16.39 19.35 12.68
N ARG A 54 -15.24 18.66 12.62
CA ARG A 54 -15.12 17.21 12.48
C ARG A 54 -13.85 16.75 13.18
N LEU A 55 -13.78 15.46 13.51
CA LEU A 55 -12.55 14.87 14.01
C LEU A 55 -11.41 15.06 12.98
N PRO A 56 -10.20 15.43 13.44
CA PRO A 56 -9.04 15.45 12.57
C PRO A 56 -8.74 14.03 12.06
N ARG A 57 -8.23 13.94 10.83
CA ARG A 57 -7.72 12.67 10.29
C ARG A 57 -6.39 12.37 10.97
N ILE A 58 -6.36 11.32 11.80
CA ILE A 58 -5.17 10.88 12.51
C ILE A 58 -4.93 9.41 12.15
N ALA A 59 -3.74 9.10 11.64
CA ALA A 59 -3.27 7.74 11.40
C ALA A 59 -2.11 7.43 12.37
N ILE A 60 -2.18 6.30 13.07
CA ILE A 60 -1.17 5.90 14.04
C ILE A 60 -0.67 4.50 13.68
N ILE A 61 0.63 4.40 13.38
CA ILE A 61 1.33 3.12 13.22
C ILE A 61 2.13 2.88 14.50
N ASP A 62 1.78 1.81 15.23
CA ASP A 62 2.31 1.55 16.57
C ASP A 62 2.86 0.13 16.69
N ILE A 63 4.04 0.01 17.29
CA ILE A 63 4.65 -1.27 17.64
C ILE A 63 4.25 -1.57 19.09
N GLY A 64 3.12 -2.27 19.24
CA GLY A 64 2.45 -2.51 20.52
C GLY A 64 1.11 -1.76 20.62
N PRO A 65 0.31 -1.98 21.66
CA PRO A 65 -1.02 -1.38 21.77
C PRO A 65 -1.00 -0.01 22.48
N SER A 66 0.00 0.84 22.28
CA SER A 66 0.15 2.07 23.08
C SER A 66 -0.91 3.13 22.75
N SER A 67 -1.39 3.18 21.52
CA SER A 67 -2.50 4.05 21.09
C SER A 67 -3.90 3.49 21.36
N SER A 68 -4.01 2.20 21.71
CA SER A 68 -5.32 1.53 21.86
C SER A 68 -6.24 2.22 22.87
N GLY A 69 -5.70 2.65 24.02
CA GLY A 69 -6.49 3.33 25.06
C GLY A 69 -7.04 4.68 24.60
N LEU A 70 -6.27 5.44 23.83
CA LEU A 70 -6.73 6.70 23.23
C LEU A 70 -7.87 6.43 22.23
N ILE A 71 -7.69 5.42 21.37
CA ILE A 71 -8.68 5.06 20.37
C ILE A 71 -9.99 4.59 21.04
N SER A 72 -9.91 3.74 22.06
CA SER A 72 -11.07 3.31 22.84
C SER A 72 -11.77 4.50 23.52
N LEU A 73 -11.01 5.43 24.11
CA LEU A 73 -11.57 6.63 24.72
C LEU A 73 -12.34 7.47 23.70
N LEU A 74 -11.74 7.75 22.54
CA LEU A 74 -12.38 8.52 21.47
C LEU A 74 -13.63 7.81 20.95
N LYS A 75 -13.57 6.49 20.76
CA LYS A 75 -14.70 5.70 20.28
C LYS A 75 -15.87 5.70 21.27
N GLU A 76 -15.62 5.56 22.56
CA GLU A 76 -16.67 5.58 23.58
C GLU A 76 -17.26 6.98 23.82
N ALA A 77 -16.45 8.04 23.63
CA ALA A 77 -16.91 9.42 23.72
C ALA A 77 -17.80 9.85 22.53
N LEU A 78 -17.79 9.09 21.42
CA LEU A 78 -18.61 9.40 20.25
C LEU A 78 -20.03 8.81 20.37
N PRO A 79 -21.04 9.54 19.84
CA PRO A 79 -22.36 8.98 19.58
C PRO A 79 -22.27 7.69 18.76
N GLN A 80 -23.18 6.74 19.00
CA GLN A 80 -23.14 5.39 18.41
C GLN A 80 -22.98 5.42 16.89
N GLU A 81 -23.71 6.31 16.23
CA GLU A 81 -23.71 6.49 14.78
C GLU A 81 -22.38 7.01 14.23
N LYS A 82 -21.52 7.60 15.06
CA LYS A 82 -20.20 8.14 14.67
C LYS A 82 -19.03 7.27 15.10
N ARG A 83 -19.26 6.18 15.83
CA ARG A 83 -18.18 5.29 16.32
C ARG A 83 -17.36 4.63 15.21
N HIS A 84 -17.89 4.56 13.99
CA HIS A 84 -17.18 4.07 12.82
C HIS A 84 -16.03 5.00 12.38
N LEU A 85 -16.02 6.27 12.80
CA LEU A 85 -14.96 7.23 12.46
C LEU A 85 -13.63 6.97 13.18
N VAL A 86 -13.62 6.04 14.16
CA VAL A 86 -12.43 5.72 14.94
C VAL A 86 -12.28 4.20 15.00
N ALA A 87 -11.14 3.71 14.53
CA ALA A 87 -10.86 2.29 14.46
C ALA A 87 -9.48 1.95 15.02
N TYR A 88 -9.41 0.79 15.69
CA TYR A 88 -8.15 0.18 16.11
C TYR A 88 -8.06 -1.19 15.45
N HIS A 89 -7.01 -1.39 14.67
CA HIS A 89 -6.73 -2.66 14.01
C HIS A 89 -5.33 -3.13 14.41
N ARG A 90 -5.27 -4.36 14.91
CA ARG A 90 -4.00 -5.04 15.15
C ARG A 90 -3.67 -5.88 13.93
N LEU A 91 -2.83 -5.33 13.05
CA LEU A 91 -2.36 -6.05 11.87
C LEU A 91 -1.63 -7.33 12.28
N ARG A 92 -1.92 -8.41 11.56
CA ARG A 92 -1.25 -9.71 11.69
C ARG A 92 -0.74 -10.13 10.32
N MET A 93 0.29 -10.97 10.29
CA MET A 93 0.81 -11.55 9.06
C MET A 93 -0.14 -12.66 8.54
N THR A 94 -1.37 -12.29 8.22
CA THR A 94 -2.43 -13.21 7.75
C THR A 94 -3.12 -12.66 6.51
N PRO A 95 -3.71 -13.53 5.68
CA PRO A 95 -4.45 -13.12 4.47
C PRO A 95 -5.61 -12.15 4.71
N ASP A 96 -6.22 -12.17 5.88
CA ASP A 96 -7.37 -11.30 6.22
C ASP A 96 -6.96 -9.82 6.36
N TYR A 97 -5.65 -9.55 6.49
CA TYR A 97 -5.09 -8.20 6.54
C TYR A 97 -4.39 -7.81 5.24
N SER A 98 -4.58 -8.56 4.16
CA SER A 98 -3.83 -8.34 2.92
C SER A 98 -4.15 -6.99 2.30
N VAL A 99 -3.09 -6.26 1.95
CA VAL A 99 -3.12 -5.02 1.18
C VAL A 99 -2.14 -5.19 0.04
N ASN A 100 -2.65 -5.15 -1.20
CA ASN A 100 -1.85 -5.30 -2.40
C ASN A 100 -1.08 -4.00 -2.70
N PRO A 101 0.27 -3.99 -2.65
CA PRO A 101 1.04 -2.79 -2.95
C PRO A 101 0.93 -2.33 -4.41
N PHE A 102 0.48 -3.22 -5.30
CA PHE A 102 0.36 -3.00 -6.74
C PHE A 102 -1.02 -2.46 -7.16
N ASP A 103 -1.91 -2.21 -6.21
CA ASP A 103 -3.19 -1.58 -6.51
C ASP A 103 -2.99 -0.16 -7.08
N THR A 104 -3.79 0.17 -8.08
CA THR A 104 -3.79 1.46 -8.78
C THR A 104 -5.06 2.24 -8.47
N GLN A 105 -5.08 3.52 -8.82
CA GLN A 105 -6.30 4.33 -8.79
C GLN A 105 -7.40 3.70 -9.67
N LEU A 106 -8.67 3.92 -9.31
CA LEU A 106 -9.81 3.35 -10.04
C LEU A 106 -9.76 3.68 -11.54
N GLY A 107 -9.85 2.64 -12.37
CA GLY A 107 -9.78 2.70 -13.84
C GLY A 107 -8.35 2.76 -14.41
N CYS A 108 -7.33 3.00 -13.60
CA CYS A 108 -5.95 3.11 -14.08
C CYS A 108 -5.30 1.73 -14.28
N ARG A 109 -5.01 1.38 -15.53
CA ARG A 109 -4.25 0.17 -15.90
C ARG A 109 -2.76 0.27 -15.55
N PHE A 110 -2.27 1.49 -15.39
CA PHE A 110 -0.87 1.78 -15.10
C PHE A 110 -0.75 2.62 -13.82
N PRO A 111 0.32 2.42 -13.05
CA PRO A 111 0.60 3.23 -11.88
C PRO A 111 0.97 4.65 -12.29
N THR A 112 0.67 5.61 -11.42
CA THR A 112 1.23 6.97 -11.51
C THR A 112 2.76 6.93 -11.37
N PRO A 113 3.49 7.98 -11.77
CA PRO A 113 4.94 8.03 -11.58
C PRO A 113 5.39 7.86 -10.12
N GLN A 114 4.58 8.32 -9.16
CA GLN A 114 4.85 8.19 -7.73
C GLN A 114 4.63 6.75 -7.24
N GLU A 115 3.53 6.11 -7.64
CA GLU A 115 3.25 4.69 -7.35
C GLU A 115 4.31 3.78 -7.99
N ARG A 116 4.72 4.05 -9.23
CA ARG A 116 5.82 3.35 -9.90
C ARG A 116 7.12 3.47 -9.10
N ALA A 117 7.50 4.69 -8.71
CA ALA A 117 8.73 4.90 -7.93
C ALA A 117 8.67 4.17 -6.57
N PHE A 118 7.50 4.15 -5.94
CA PHE A 118 7.26 3.36 -4.73
C PHE A 118 7.46 1.86 -5.00
N LEU A 119 6.86 1.30 -6.04
CA LEU A 119 6.96 -0.13 -6.39
C LEU A 119 8.40 -0.55 -6.70
N VAL A 120 9.16 0.27 -7.43
CA VAL A 120 10.59 0.01 -7.70
C VAL A 120 11.38 -0.05 -6.40
N ASN A 121 11.20 0.92 -5.51
CA ASN A 121 11.87 0.93 -4.20
C ASN A 121 11.44 -0.26 -3.33
N PHE A 122 10.16 -0.61 -3.36
CA PHE A 122 9.59 -1.71 -2.62
C PHE A 122 10.16 -3.06 -3.08
N LEU A 123 10.15 -3.34 -4.39
CA LEU A 123 10.74 -4.55 -4.96
C LEU A 123 12.25 -4.62 -4.71
N THR A 124 12.95 -3.49 -4.80
CA THR A 124 14.39 -3.41 -4.49
C THR A 124 14.66 -3.78 -3.04
N LEU A 125 13.84 -3.31 -2.10
CA LEU A 125 13.94 -3.67 -0.68
C LEU A 125 13.72 -5.17 -0.46
N LEU A 126 12.70 -5.76 -1.11
CA LEU A 126 12.43 -7.20 -1.03
C LEU A 126 13.54 -8.05 -1.67
N ALA A 127 14.17 -7.53 -2.72
CA ALA A 127 15.30 -8.15 -3.41
C ALA A 127 16.67 -7.75 -2.82
N THR A 128 16.69 -7.21 -1.59
CA THR A 128 17.93 -6.99 -0.83
C THR A 128 18.17 -8.17 0.11
N PRO A 129 19.33 -8.85 0.03
CA PRO A 129 19.64 -9.97 0.92
C PRO A 129 19.55 -9.59 2.40
N VAL A 130 19.09 -10.54 3.22
CA VAL A 130 19.03 -10.36 4.68
C VAL A 130 20.43 -10.07 5.23
N GLY A 131 20.56 -8.97 5.96
CA GLY A 131 21.83 -8.53 6.55
C GLY A 131 22.73 -7.72 5.61
N ALA A 132 22.30 -7.46 4.37
CA ALA A 132 22.97 -6.53 3.47
C ALA A 132 22.32 -5.13 3.56
N ASP A 133 23.16 -4.09 3.53
CA ASP A 133 22.69 -2.70 3.52
C ASP A 133 22.26 -2.22 2.12
N LYS A 134 22.60 -2.98 1.08
CA LYS A 134 22.35 -2.64 -0.33
C LYS A 134 21.99 -3.87 -1.15
N PRO A 135 21.11 -3.72 -2.15
CA PRO A 135 20.85 -4.77 -3.13
C PRO A 135 22.08 -5.02 -4.01
N TYR A 136 22.05 -6.11 -4.78
CA TYR A 136 23.04 -6.33 -5.83
C TYR A 136 22.92 -5.26 -6.94
N ASP A 137 24.02 -5.00 -7.63
CA ASP A 137 24.05 -4.06 -8.74
C ASP A 137 23.08 -4.51 -9.84
N GLY A 138 22.36 -3.54 -10.42
CA GLY A 138 21.31 -3.79 -11.43
C GLY A 138 19.95 -4.29 -10.90
N ILE A 139 19.78 -4.61 -9.61
CA ILE A 139 18.47 -5.02 -9.06
C ILE A 139 17.44 -3.90 -9.17
N THR A 140 17.83 -2.66 -8.89
CA THR A 140 16.92 -1.51 -8.97
C THR A 140 16.42 -1.27 -10.40
N ASP A 141 17.31 -1.37 -11.38
CA ASP A 141 16.97 -1.19 -12.80
C ASP A 141 16.11 -2.35 -13.31
N LEU A 142 16.45 -3.58 -12.91
CA LEU A 142 15.64 -4.77 -13.16
C LEU A 142 14.24 -4.62 -12.55
N ALA A 143 14.12 -4.15 -11.30
CA ALA A 143 12.84 -3.90 -10.66
C ALA A 143 12.01 -2.84 -11.42
N GLY A 144 12.66 -1.78 -11.93
CA GLY A 144 12.04 -0.80 -12.83
C GLY A 144 11.40 -1.45 -14.05
N MET A 145 12.16 -2.29 -14.75
CA MET A 145 11.68 -2.98 -15.95
C MET A 145 10.60 -4.02 -15.64
N VAL A 146 10.73 -4.73 -14.52
CA VAL A 146 9.72 -5.68 -14.03
C VAL A 146 8.39 -4.97 -13.81
N VAL A 147 8.39 -3.81 -13.15
CA VAL A 147 7.16 -3.02 -12.92
C VAL A 147 6.52 -2.62 -14.25
N ASP A 148 7.31 -2.10 -15.19
CA ASP A 148 6.78 -1.64 -16.48
C ASP A 148 6.18 -2.80 -17.30
N GLU A 149 6.89 -3.91 -17.41
CA GLU A 149 6.42 -5.09 -18.15
C GLU A 149 5.23 -5.78 -17.46
N LEU A 150 5.15 -5.72 -16.13
CA LEU A 150 4.05 -6.29 -15.36
C LEU A 150 2.71 -5.58 -15.64
N TYR A 151 2.68 -4.25 -15.58
CA TYR A 151 1.46 -3.51 -15.90
C TYR A 151 1.12 -3.55 -17.39
N LYS A 152 2.13 -3.51 -18.27
CA LYS A 152 1.91 -3.68 -19.72
C LYS A 152 1.33 -5.06 -20.04
N ASN A 153 1.82 -6.12 -19.40
CA ASN A 153 1.30 -7.47 -19.61
C ASN A 153 -0.12 -7.65 -19.05
N LEU A 154 -0.55 -6.86 -18.05
CA LEU A 154 -1.88 -6.97 -17.45
C LEU A 154 -2.84 -5.85 -17.90
N ALA A 155 -2.44 -5.01 -18.85
CA ALA A 155 -3.31 -4.03 -19.49
C ALA A 155 -4.28 -4.70 -20.49
N ASP A 156 -5.20 -3.92 -21.04
CA ASP A 156 -6.28 -4.42 -21.91
C ASP A 156 -5.74 -5.10 -23.21
N ASP A 157 -4.57 -4.68 -23.70
CA ASP A 157 -3.90 -5.21 -24.90
C ASP A 157 -2.89 -6.34 -24.62
N GLY A 158 -2.69 -6.67 -23.36
CA GLY A 158 -1.80 -7.74 -22.92
C GLY A 158 -2.53 -9.07 -22.69
N ASN A 159 -2.33 -9.61 -21.50
CA ASN A 159 -2.93 -10.83 -20.97
C ASN A 159 -3.63 -10.51 -19.64
N PRO A 160 -4.67 -9.66 -19.62
CA PRO A 160 -5.36 -9.29 -18.39
C PRO A 160 -6.02 -10.50 -17.74
N TYR A 161 -6.21 -10.46 -16.41
CA TYR A 161 -6.87 -11.55 -15.72
C TYR A 161 -8.32 -11.72 -16.19
N THR A 162 -8.64 -12.96 -16.58
CA THR A 162 -9.99 -13.34 -16.94
C THR A 162 -10.89 -13.33 -15.71
N TYR A 163 -12.05 -12.71 -15.86
CA TYR A 163 -13.09 -12.71 -14.84
C TYR A 163 -13.55 -14.15 -14.56
N THR A 164 -13.62 -14.50 -13.28
CA THR A 164 -14.04 -15.82 -12.83
C THR A 164 -15.23 -15.68 -11.89
N GLN A 165 -16.38 -16.22 -12.31
CA GLN A 165 -17.60 -16.23 -11.51
C GLN A 165 -17.41 -17.01 -10.20
N GLY A 166 -18.02 -16.53 -9.12
CA GLY A 166 -17.95 -17.12 -7.78
C GLY A 166 -16.76 -16.65 -6.94
N VAL A 167 -15.83 -15.89 -7.52
CA VAL A 167 -14.72 -15.27 -6.76
C VAL A 167 -15.25 -14.15 -5.86
N GLU A 168 -16.12 -13.29 -6.40
CA GLU A 168 -16.75 -12.20 -5.65
C GLU A 168 -18.27 -12.19 -5.91
N PRO A 169 -19.08 -12.88 -5.08
CA PRO A 169 -20.51 -13.06 -5.31
C PRO A 169 -21.30 -11.74 -5.39
N LEU A 170 -20.84 -10.69 -4.71
CA LEU A 170 -21.44 -9.36 -4.81
C LEU A 170 -21.36 -8.82 -6.24
N ILE A 171 -20.18 -8.95 -6.86
CA ILE A 171 -19.93 -8.48 -8.23
C ILE A 171 -20.73 -9.30 -9.22
N ASP A 172 -20.82 -10.61 -9.02
CA ASP A 172 -21.62 -11.49 -9.87
C ASP A 172 -23.08 -11.03 -9.96
N GLY A 173 -23.69 -10.73 -8.81
CA GLY A 173 -25.08 -10.26 -8.75
C GLY A 173 -25.29 -8.90 -9.42
N LEU A 174 -24.34 -7.97 -9.26
CA LEU A 174 -24.41 -6.65 -9.90
C LEU A 174 -24.26 -6.74 -11.42
N LEU A 175 -23.41 -7.64 -11.91
CA LEU A 175 -23.27 -7.88 -13.35
C LEU A 175 -24.57 -8.42 -13.96
N GLU A 176 -25.30 -9.27 -13.24
CA GLU A 176 -26.64 -9.73 -13.66
C GLU A 176 -27.65 -8.58 -13.65
N GLU A 177 -27.65 -7.74 -12.62
CA GLU A 177 -28.55 -6.59 -12.47
C GLU A 177 -28.39 -5.57 -13.61
N ILE A 178 -27.15 -5.25 -13.98
CA ILE A 178 -26.87 -4.30 -15.08
C ILE A 178 -27.00 -4.93 -16.48
N GLY A 179 -27.34 -6.22 -16.56
CA GLY A 179 -27.48 -6.94 -17.82
C GLY A 179 -26.16 -7.09 -18.59
N PHE A 180 -25.03 -7.20 -17.88
CA PHE A 180 -23.72 -7.32 -18.50
C PHE A 180 -23.56 -8.68 -19.20
N VAL A 181 -23.24 -8.64 -20.50
CA VAL A 181 -23.00 -9.85 -21.29
C VAL A 181 -21.52 -10.19 -21.22
N LYS A 182 -21.21 -11.29 -20.53
CA LYS A 182 -19.87 -11.84 -20.42
C LYS A 182 -19.64 -13.00 -21.39
N ASP A 183 -18.40 -13.16 -21.83
CA ASP A 183 -17.90 -14.30 -22.58
C ASP A 183 -16.73 -14.98 -21.84
N GLN A 184 -16.07 -15.95 -22.49
CA GLN A 184 -14.95 -16.69 -21.88
C GLN A 184 -13.65 -15.88 -21.76
N ARG A 185 -13.57 -14.71 -22.40
CA ARG A 185 -12.39 -13.83 -22.43
C ARG A 185 -12.58 -12.56 -21.62
N THR A 186 -13.81 -12.25 -21.21
CA THR A 186 -14.12 -11.13 -20.34
C THR A 186 -13.13 -11.04 -19.19
N SER A 187 -12.47 -9.89 -19.09
CA SER A 187 -11.46 -9.58 -18.10
C SER A 187 -12.06 -8.90 -16.87
N TRP A 188 -11.32 -8.92 -15.76
CA TRP A 188 -11.67 -8.13 -14.59
C TRP A 188 -11.64 -6.61 -14.86
N TRP A 189 -10.89 -6.16 -15.87
CA TRP A 189 -10.90 -4.76 -16.32
C TRP A 189 -12.23 -4.38 -16.96
N GLU A 190 -12.78 -5.22 -17.85
CA GLU A 190 -14.09 -4.97 -18.45
C GLU A 190 -15.22 -4.97 -17.41
N VAL A 191 -15.15 -5.88 -16.42
CA VAL A 191 -16.07 -5.91 -15.28
C VAL A 191 -15.98 -4.61 -14.47
N THR A 192 -14.77 -4.15 -14.18
CA THR A 192 -14.51 -2.90 -13.45
C THR A 192 -15.13 -1.71 -14.19
N ASP A 193 -14.88 -1.60 -15.49
CA ASP A 193 -15.40 -0.49 -16.30
C ASP A 193 -16.93 -0.53 -16.40
N ALA A 194 -17.53 -1.71 -16.58
CA ALA A 194 -18.97 -1.88 -16.66
C ALA A 194 -19.68 -1.42 -15.38
N LEU A 195 -19.16 -1.82 -14.21
CA LEU A 195 -19.68 -1.39 -12.91
C LEU A 195 -19.52 0.12 -12.70
N PHE A 196 -18.37 0.66 -13.09
CA PHE A 196 -18.12 2.10 -12.97
C PHE A 196 -19.10 2.91 -13.84
N ILE A 197 -19.30 2.50 -15.10
CA ILE A 197 -20.24 3.15 -16.03
C ILE A 197 -21.68 3.06 -15.51
N ALA A 198 -22.05 1.96 -14.86
CA ALA A 198 -23.36 1.77 -14.26
C ALA A 198 -23.56 2.55 -12.93
N GLY A 199 -22.53 3.26 -12.44
CA GLY A 199 -22.61 4.09 -11.23
C GLY A 199 -22.20 3.38 -9.93
N PHE A 200 -21.77 2.11 -10.00
CA PHE A 200 -21.31 1.32 -8.87
C PHE A 200 -19.81 1.55 -8.61
N SER A 201 -19.44 2.77 -8.23
CA SER A 201 -18.02 3.15 -8.10
C SER A 201 -17.28 2.38 -7.01
N HIS A 202 -17.95 2.05 -5.90
CA HIS A 202 -17.32 1.28 -4.82
C HIS A 202 -17.06 -0.16 -5.25
N GLU A 203 -18.02 -0.77 -5.93
CA GLU A 203 -17.95 -2.16 -6.38
C GLU A 203 -17.01 -2.30 -7.58
N ALA A 204 -16.87 -1.26 -8.40
CA ALA A 204 -15.81 -1.18 -9.39
C ALA A 204 -14.41 -1.23 -8.74
N ILE A 205 -14.20 -0.57 -7.59
CA ILE A 205 -12.94 -0.69 -6.83
C ILE A 205 -12.73 -2.12 -6.34
N LEU A 206 -13.79 -2.78 -5.85
CA LEU A 206 -13.71 -4.18 -5.41
C LEU A 206 -13.34 -5.12 -6.57
N ALA A 207 -13.95 -4.93 -7.74
CA ALA A 207 -13.62 -5.69 -8.94
C ALA A 207 -12.18 -5.44 -9.41
N GLN A 208 -11.71 -4.19 -9.39
CA GLN A 208 -10.37 -3.83 -9.85
C GLN A 208 -9.25 -4.54 -9.09
N ARG A 209 -9.46 -4.89 -7.82
CA ARG A 209 -8.48 -5.63 -7.00
C ARG A 209 -8.10 -7.00 -7.59
N TYR A 210 -8.95 -7.55 -8.46
CA TYR A 210 -8.70 -8.80 -9.18
C TYR A 210 -8.14 -8.58 -10.59
N ALA A 211 -8.09 -7.33 -11.06
CA ALA A 211 -7.47 -6.95 -12.33
C ALA A 211 -6.01 -6.49 -12.14
N THR A 212 -5.67 -5.98 -10.95
CA THR A 212 -4.34 -5.47 -10.63
C THR A 212 -3.32 -6.62 -10.43
N PRO A 213 -2.03 -6.37 -10.76
CA PRO A 213 -0.98 -7.36 -10.53
C PRO A 213 -0.80 -7.73 -9.06
N LEU A 214 -0.17 -8.88 -8.80
CA LEU A 214 0.28 -9.30 -7.48
C LEU A 214 1.81 -9.45 -7.43
N LEU A 215 2.34 -9.56 -6.22
CA LEU A 215 3.78 -9.81 -6.01
C LEU A 215 4.26 -11.11 -6.68
N ALA A 216 3.39 -12.12 -6.79
CA ALA A 216 3.70 -13.37 -7.47
C ALA A 216 3.95 -13.18 -8.97
N ASP A 217 3.27 -12.22 -9.62
CA ASP A 217 3.47 -11.92 -11.03
C ASP A 217 4.83 -11.30 -11.27
N ALA A 218 5.32 -10.48 -10.33
CA ALA A 218 6.68 -9.92 -10.40
C ALA A 218 7.76 -11.03 -10.41
N ALA A 219 7.53 -12.13 -9.69
CA ALA A 219 8.42 -13.30 -9.69
C ALA A 219 8.33 -14.14 -10.98
N SER A 220 7.25 -13.99 -11.76
CA SER A 220 7.04 -14.67 -13.04
C SER A 220 7.55 -13.84 -14.20
N ILE A 221 7.13 -12.58 -14.29
CA ILE A 221 7.42 -11.66 -15.39
C ILE A 221 8.90 -11.33 -15.52
N CYS A 222 9.69 -11.44 -14.44
CA CYS A 222 11.14 -11.20 -14.49
C CYS A 222 11.88 -12.15 -15.46
N ARG A 223 11.27 -13.28 -15.82
CA ARG A 223 11.76 -14.24 -16.83
C ARG A 223 11.17 -14.00 -18.22
N SER A 224 10.58 -12.84 -18.48
CA SER A 224 10.12 -12.49 -19.83
C SER A 224 11.31 -12.33 -20.77
N HIS A 225 11.14 -12.67 -22.04
CA HIS A 225 12.18 -12.55 -23.06
C HIS A 225 12.78 -11.14 -23.11
N THR A 226 11.95 -10.09 -22.97
CA THR A 226 12.39 -8.70 -22.97
C THR A 226 13.35 -8.39 -21.82
N ILE A 227 13.14 -8.99 -20.64
CA ILE A 227 14.03 -8.82 -19.48
C ILE A 227 15.25 -9.72 -19.60
N GLU A 228 15.09 -10.96 -20.08
CA GLU A 228 16.20 -11.90 -20.31
C GLU A 228 17.22 -11.35 -21.31
N ASP A 229 16.78 -10.67 -22.37
CA ASP A 229 17.66 -10.08 -23.38
C ASP A 229 18.61 -9.02 -22.80
N LEU A 230 18.16 -8.26 -21.80
CA LEU A 230 18.94 -7.18 -21.19
C LEU A 230 19.75 -7.63 -19.96
N TYR A 231 19.13 -8.43 -19.09
CA TYR A 231 19.71 -8.78 -17.77
C TYR A 231 20.20 -10.23 -17.69
N GLY A 232 19.88 -11.07 -18.67
CA GLY A 232 20.19 -12.50 -18.65
C GLY A 232 21.68 -12.86 -18.72
N LYS A 233 22.58 -11.90 -18.96
CA LYS A 233 24.04 -12.10 -18.90
C LYS A 233 24.67 -11.60 -17.60
N ILE A 234 23.90 -10.90 -16.76
CA ILE A 234 24.41 -10.33 -15.53
C ILE A 234 24.41 -11.41 -14.45
N ILE A 235 25.57 -11.61 -13.83
CA ILE A 235 25.76 -12.60 -12.76
C ILE A 235 25.82 -11.87 -11.42
N ALA A 236 24.94 -12.28 -10.50
CA ALA A 236 24.92 -11.76 -9.15
C ALA A 236 26.16 -12.24 -8.35
N PRO A 237 26.52 -11.58 -7.24
CA PRO A 237 27.64 -12.02 -6.38
C PRO A 237 27.52 -13.45 -5.85
N THR A 238 26.31 -14.03 -5.84
CA THR A 238 26.05 -15.43 -5.48
C THR A 238 26.48 -16.43 -6.56
N GLY A 239 26.87 -15.97 -7.75
CA GLY A 239 27.23 -16.80 -8.90
C GLY A 239 26.03 -17.23 -9.76
N GLU A 240 24.80 -16.92 -9.35
CA GLU A 240 23.58 -17.16 -10.14
C GLU A 240 23.25 -15.96 -11.04
N ASN A 241 22.40 -16.19 -12.05
CA ASN A 241 21.87 -15.12 -12.91
C ASN A 241 21.10 -14.08 -12.10
N LEU A 242 21.23 -12.78 -12.41
CA LEU A 242 20.53 -11.70 -11.70
C LEU A 242 19.00 -11.90 -11.68
N ILE A 243 18.41 -12.36 -12.79
CA ILE A 243 16.98 -12.66 -12.90
C ILE A 243 16.59 -13.79 -11.95
N ASN A 244 17.43 -14.83 -11.84
CA ASN A 244 17.20 -15.95 -10.94
C ASN A 244 17.31 -15.51 -9.47
N ALA A 245 18.31 -14.68 -9.14
CA ALA A 245 18.46 -14.11 -7.81
C ALA A 245 17.23 -13.27 -7.42
N PHE A 246 16.79 -12.37 -8.30
CA PHE A 246 15.60 -11.55 -8.10
C PHE A 246 14.34 -12.41 -7.93
N GLY A 247 14.08 -13.31 -8.88
CA GLY A 247 12.91 -14.19 -8.85
C GLY A 247 12.85 -15.06 -7.59
N ARG A 248 13.99 -15.58 -7.12
CA ARG A 248 14.10 -16.34 -5.87
C ARG A 248 13.77 -15.49 -4.65
N MET A 249 14.30 -14.27 -4.58
CA MET A 249 14.04 -13.36 -3.45
C MET A 249 12.58 -12.93 -3.40
N ILE A 250 12.00 -12.54 -4.54
CA ILE A 250 10.56 -12.19 -4.61
C ILE A 250 9.69 -13.40 -4.28
N SER A 251 10.02 -14.60 -4.77
CA SER A 251 9.29 -15.82 -4.40
C SER A 251 9.37 -16.13 -2.90
N SER A 252 10.50 -15.83 -2.25
CA SER A 252 10.61 -15.92 -0.78
C SER A 252 9.70 -14.90 -0.09
N ALA A 253 9.68 -13.67 -0.58
CA ALA A 253 8.83 -12.61 -0.07
C ALA A 253 7.33 -12.96 -0.19
N VAL A 254 6.89 -13.58 -1.30
CA VAL A 254 5.51 -14.05 -1.47
C VAL A 254 5.10 -15.02 -0.36
N ARG A 255 6.00 -15.91 0.05
CA ARG A 255 5.76 -16.90 1.12
C ARG A 255 5.82 -16.27 2.51
N GLU A 256 6.75 -15.35 2.74
CA GLU A 256 7.01 -14.75 4.05
C GLU A 256 6.04 -13.62 4.41
N TYR A 257 5.53 -12.92 3.39
CA TYR A 257 4.67 -11.74 3.54
C TYR A 257 3.30 -11.96 2.87
N PRO A 258 2.46 -12.88 3.37
CA PRO A 258 1.11 -13.10 2.82
C PRO A 258 0.23 -11.84 2.85
N ILE A 259 0.52 -10.91 3.78
CA ILE A 259 -0.16 -9.62 3.88
C ILE A 259 0.09 -8.71 2.66
N LEU A 260 1.16 -8.93 1.89
CA LEU A 260 1.53 -8.10 0.72
C LEU A 260 1.39 -8.84 -0.62
N SER A 261 0.91 -10.09 -0.59
CA SER A 261 1.04 -11.03 -1.71
C SER A 261 -0.31 -11.52 -2.26
N ARG A 262 -1.41 -10.91 -1.83
CA ARG A 262 -2.77 -11.25 -2.24
C ARG A 262 -3.53 -9.98 -2.59
N VAL A 263 -4.66 -10.15 -3.26
CA VAL A 263 -5.63 -9.07 -3.48
C VAL A 263 -5.97 -8.37 -2.17
N THR A 264 -6.26 -7.08 -2.23
CA THR A 264 -6.61 -6.29 -1.06
C THR A 264 -7.91 -6.80 -0.44
N THR A 265 -7.85 -7.35 0.77
CA THR A 265 -9.01 -7.79 1.56
C THR A 265 -9.26 -6.87 2.73
N PHE A 266 -8.22 -6.18 3.20
CA PHE A 266 -8.28 -5.23 4.28
C PHE A 266 -8.22 -3.80 3.76
N ASP A 267 -9.30 -3.07 4.00
CA ASP A 267 -9.45 -1.67 3.66
C ASP A 267 -10.07 -0.94 4.86
N LEU A 268 -9.62 0.29 5.09
CA LEU A 268 -10.07 1.12 6.23
C LEU A 268 -11.22 2.06 5.86
N GLY A 269 -11.72 1.98 4.62
CA GLY A 269 -12.91 2.67 4.14
C GLY A 269 -12.64 3.88 3.27
#